data_AF-A0AA36MVK9-F1
#
_entry.id   AF-A0AA36MVK9-F1
#
_cell.length_a   1.000
_cell.length_b   1.000
_cell.length_c   1.000
_cell.angle_alpha   90.00
_cell.angle_beta   90.00
_cell.angle_gamma   90.00
#
_symmetry.space_group_name_H-M   'P 1'
#
loop_
_entity.id
_entity.type
_entity.pdbx_description
1 polymer ?
#
loop_
_entity_poly.entity_id
_entity_poly.type
_entity_poly.pdbx_seq_one_letter_code
_entity_poly.pdbx_strand_id
1 'polypeptide(L)'
;MKSCKCRFLLVAHWRLYFRRAGDVCLGKRFAETEVTLESGLCADLSVLAPDADFLSILSEGSMARPASGGLHRLRRPDSFDEVRKSGLFRSSTPCHLLSRFAIVFQDTLEAFLLAGGVRTRFPTMQQVKLASESLFNASAETDAVDIFIGHSWGAGRWSKFLALCMYFNLGTAIKCACGSWLLVVTVLLGWGGVTILGGSYLAFPCLTYLPISCFFLAFLFAHQIMGETPSVWVDKLCIHQTNPDLKAKQVAALPVFVARSRRMLILWDDTYFERLWCNLELATCARFGGAEKVEVLPLWLAPWLLTSVLSQLFFVTLWRVLEQVFPNWGAAWLEGITDHVGMILGEKQMLVVAISSGMMLCILNLPISVPCFFSFRMKLRSHQLLLDQMAAFDVRNAKCTLPADRGPIEQQVRELFKDGDVLEDQEAKATGDVDAGEAGSFLGKPTKHNYVGEAWTRRV
;
A
#
# COMPACT_ATOMS: atom_id res chain seq x y z
N MET A 1 -14.01 35.17 20.49
CA MET A 1 -14.25 33.72 20.30
C MET A 1 -13.71 33.36 18.93
N LYS A 2 -12.57 32.67 18.92
CA LYS A 2 -11.59 32.73 17.84
C LYS A 2 -11.76 31.56 16.87
N SER A 3 -12.03 31.92 15.62
CA SER A 3 -11.72 31.17 14.41
C SER A 3 -10.33 30.52 14.51
N CYS A 4 -10.25 29.19 14.43
CA CYS A 4 -9.00 28.47 14.29
C CYS A 4 -8.93 27.87 12.89
N LYS A 5 -8.02 28.44 12.10
CA LYS A 5 -7.76 28.17 10.69
C LYS A 5 -7.28 26.73 10.47
N CYS A 6 -8.06 25.91 9.78
CA CYS A 6 -7.56 24.73 9.07
C CYS A 6 -7.02 25.17 7.69
N ARG A 7 -5.81 25.71 7.67
CA ARG A 7 -4.94 25.78 6.48
C ARG A 7 -3.70 24.93 6.78
N PHE A 8 -3.17 24.27 5.75
CA PHE A 8 -2.08 23.27 5.73
C PHE A 8 -2.51 21.80 5.78
N LEU A 9 -2.90 21.23 4.64
CA LEU A 9 -2.86 19.77 4.45
C LEU A 9 -2.69 19.32 2.98
N LEU A 10 -1.99 20.11 2.15
CA LEU A 10 -1.63 19.68 0.78
C LEU A 10 -0.13 19.33 0.58
N VAL A 11 0.74 19.65 1.54
CA VAL A 11 2.22 19.53 1.38
C VAL A 11 2.85 18.48 2.31
N ALA A 12 2.12 17.98 3.32
CA ALA A 12 2.71 17.11 4.35
C ALA A 12 2.90 15.63 3.91
N HIS A 13 2.07 15.11 2.99
CA HIS A 13 2.08 13.68 2.66
C HIS A 13 3.15 13.27 1.62
N TRP A 14 3.79 14.24 0.95
CA TRP A 14 4.89 13.99 0.03
C TRP A 14 6.21 13.65 0.75
N ARG A 15 6.39 14.08 2.01
CA ARG A 15 7.63 13.85 2.78
C ARG A 15 7.79 12.41 3.31
N LEU A 16 6.70 11.66 3.48
CA LEU A 16 6.76 10.28 3.99
C LEU A 16 7.23 9.29 2.91
N TYR A 17 6.85 9.50 1.64
CA TYR A 17 7.28 8.62 0.55
C TYR A 17 8.72 8.90 0.06
N PHE A 18 9.20 10.15 0.16
CA PHE A 18 10.57 10.50 -0.20
C PHE A 18 11.58 10.42 0.96
N ARG A 19 11.19 10.12 2.21
CA ARG A 19 12.16 9.94 3.29
C ARG A 19 13.09 8.73 3.10
N ARG A 20 12.76 7.81 2.18
CA ARG A 20 13.64 6.70 1.75
C ARG A 20 14.37 6.97 0.42
N ALA A 21 14.08 8.09 -0.27
CA ALA A 21 14.56 8.36 -1.63
C ALA A 21 15.05 9.82 -1.87
N GLY A 22 15.05 10.69 -0.86
CA GLY A 22 15.26 12.13 -1.04
C GLY A 22 16.16 12.75 0.03
N ASP A 23 17.46 12.47 -0.04
CA ASP A 23 18.52 13.34 0.49
C ASP A 23 19.18 14.20 -0.62
N VAL A 24 18.52 14.37 -1.76
CA VAL A 24 19.02 15.21 -2.86
C VAL A 24 17.96 16.22 -3.32
N CYS A 25 18.18 17.47 -2.89
CA CYS A 25 17.85 18.74 -3.54
C CYS A 25 16.39 19.29 -3.56
N LEU A 26 16.30 20.49 -2.94
CA LEU A 26 15.54 21.71 -3.32
C LEU A 26 14.07 21.91 -2.86
N GLY A 27 13.91 22.91 -1.97
CA GLY A 27 13.40 24.23 -2.38
C GLY A 27 11.88 24.48 -2.39
N LYS A 28 11.39 25.29 -1.42
CA LYS A 28 9.99 25.67 -1.16
C LYS A 28 9.32 26.61 -2.20
N ARG A 29 7.97 26.51 -2.19
CA ARG A 29 6.87 27.52 -2.39
C ARG A 29 6.14 27.46 -3.73
N PHE A 30 4.81 27.27 -3.71
CA PHE A 30 3.81 28.10 -4.41
C PHE A 30 2.37 27.78 -3.93
N ALA A 31 1.46 28.71 -4.20
CA ALA A 31 0.29 29.09 -3.42
C ALA A 31 -1.06 28.45 -3.83
N GLU A 32 -2.04 28.61 -2.92
CA GLU A 32 -3.42 28.14 -2.93
C GLU A 32 -4.27 28.75 -4.06
N THR A 33 -5.21 27.96 -4.62
CA THR A 33 -6.43 28.49 -5.25
C THR A 33 -7.59 27.54 -4.96
N GLU A 34 -8.68 28.11 -4.47
CA GLU A 34 -9.87 27.49 -3.91
C GLU A 34 -10.94 27.39 -5.01
N VAL A 35 -11.52 26.22 -5.23
CA VAL A 35 -12.71 26.06 -6.10
C VAL A 35 -13.72 25.20 -5.35
N THR A 36 -14.74 25.86 -4.82
CA THR A 36 -16.02 25.26 -4.41
C THR A 36 -16.87 25.03 -5.65
N LEU A 37 -17.40 23.83 -5.84
CA LEU A 37 -18.49 23.62 -6.79
C LEU A 37 -19.43 22.49 -6.33
N GLU A 38 -20.70 22.87 -6.35
CA GLU A 38 -21.87 22.19 -5.84
C GLU A 38 -22.24 20.93 -6.63
N SER A 39 -23.02 20.10 -5.94
CA SER A 39 -23.65 18.86 -6.34
C SER A 39 -24.47 18.92 -7.63
N GLY A 40 -24.41 17.83 -8.42
CA GLY A 40 -25.45 17.53 -9.40
C GLY A 40 -25.03 16.46 -10.40
N LEU A 41 -25.28 15.18 -10.07
CA LEU A 41 -25.93 14.17 -10.91
C LEU A 41 -25.66 12.77 -10.32
N CYS A 42 -26.69 12.20 -9.70
CA CYS A 42 -26.83 10.76 -9.53
C CYS A 42 -27.18 10.15 -10.89
N ALA A 43 -26.48 9.08 -11.27
CA ALA A 43 -26.99 8.12 -12.23
C ALA A 43 -26.63 6.72 -11.73
N ASP A 44 -27.69 5.97 -11.42
CA ASP A 44 -27.70 4.60 -10.97
C ASP A 44 -27.04 3.66 -11.98
N LEU A 45 -26.15 2.80 -11.49
CA LEU A 45 -25.71 1.58 -12.16
C LEU A 45 -25.72 0.45 -11.13
N SER A 46 -26.93 0.07 -10.75
CA SER A 46 -27.26 -1.08 -9.93
C SER A 46 -27.78 -2.21 -10.81
N VAL A 47 -26.92 -2.94 -11.51
CA VAL A 47 -27.28 -4.26 -12.07
C VAL A 47 -26.02 -5.13 -12.18
N LEU A 48 -26.03 -6.22 -11.38
CA LEU A 48 -25.31 -7.51 -11.50
C LEU A 48 -24.78 -7.94 -10.13
N ALA A 49 -25.71 -8.27 -9.23
CA ALA A 49 -25.41 -9.09 -8.07
C ALA A 49 -25.34 -10.56 -8.53
N PRO A 50 -24.26 -11.32 -8.26
CA PRO A 50 -24.31 -12.77 -8.32
C PRO A 50 -24.93 -13.33 -7.03
N ASP A 51 -25.72 -14.39 -7.21
CA ASP A 51 -26.60 -15.04 -6.24
C ASP A 51 -25.99 -15.36 -4.87
N ALA A 52 -26.81 -15.15 -3.83
CA ALA A 52 -26.51 -15.29 -2.41
C ALA A 52 -26.22 -16.74 -1.94
N ASP A 53 -26.37 -17.74 -2.80
CA ASP A 53 -26.20 -19.16 -2.44
C ASP A 53 -24.78 -19.71 -2.63
N PHE A 54 -23.86 -18.97 -3.28
CA PHE A 54 -22.48 -19.44 -3.50
C PHE A 54 -21.51 -19.06 -2.37
N LEU A 55 -21.86 -18.05 -1.56
CA LEU A 55 -21.06 -17.60 -0.41
C LEU A 55 -21.18 -18.53 0.82
N SER A 56 -22.21 -19.38 0.87
CA SER A 56 -22.37 -20.37 1.95
C SER A 56 -21.38 -21.53 1.84
N ILE A 57 -20.98 -21.89 0.61
CA ILE A 57 -20.19 -23.10 0.33
C ILE A 57 -18.67 -22.90 0.61
N LEU A 58 -18.16 -21.67 0.54
CA LEU A 58 -16.78 -21.36 0.93
C LEU A 58 -16.61 -21.16 2.45
N SER A 59 -17.73 -20.99 3.17
CA SER A 59 -17.76 -21.03 4.64
C SER A 59 -17.68 -22.46 5.20
N GLU A 60 -18.02 -23.48 4.41
CA GLU A 60 -18.06 -24.90 4.84
C GLU A 60 -16.68 -25.59 4.88
N GLY A 61 -15.61 -24.91 4.45
CA GLY A 61 -14.23 -25.36 4.68
C GLY A 61 -13.78 -25.28 6.15
N SER A 62 -14.61 -24.72 7.04
CA SER A 62 -14.43 -24.73 8.49
C SER A 62 -15.05 -26.00 9.11
N MET A 63 -14.46 -27.17 8.84
CA MET A 63 -14.98 -28.43 9.37
C MET A 63 -14.68 -28.65 10.87
N ALA A 64 -15.71 -29.24 11.50
CA ALA A 64 -15.71 -30.14 12.65
C ALA A 64 -15.58 -29.53 14.06
N ARG A 65 -16.66 -29.68 14.82
CA ARG A 65 -16.71 -29.55 16.28
C ARG A 65 -15.71 -30.52 16.93
N PRO A 66 -14.83 -30.08 17.85
CA PRO A 66 -14.24 -30.98 18.82
C PRO A 66 -15.25 -31.24 19.95
N ALA A 67 -15.38 -32.52 20.31
CA ALA A 67 -16.01 -32.90 21.56
C ALA A 67 -15.10 -32.49 22.74
N SER A 68 -15.73 -32.01 23.82
CA SER A 68 -15.19 -31.77 25.16
C SER A 68 -14.26 -30.56 25.39
N GLY A 69 -14.80 -29.56 26.11
CA GLY A 69 -14.14 -28.93 27.26
C GLY A 69 -13.08 -27.84 27.01
N GLY A 70 -13.51 -26.62 26.70
CA GLY A 70 -12.68 -25.41 26.78
C GLY A 70 -13.02 -24.38 25.71
N LEU A 71 -13.98 -23.49 25.99
CA LEU A 71 -14.38 -22.43 25.07
C LEU A 71 -13.18 -21.49 24.80
N HIS A 72 -12.83 -21.32 23.53
CA HIS A 72 -11.84 -20.42 22.94
C HIS A 72 -11.53 -19.15 23.74
N ARG A 73 -10.41 -19.16 24.49
CA ARG A 73 -9.80 -17.94 25.03
C ARG A 73 -8.65 -17.52 24.13
N LEU A 74 -8.73 -16.32 23.57
CA LEU A 74 -7.58 -15.70 22.90
C LEU A 74 -6.44 -15.57 23.91
N ARG A 75 -5.23 -15.92 23.48
CA ARG A 75 -4.05 -15.82 24.34
C ARG A 75 -3.74 -14.35 24.60
N ARG A 76 -3.33 -14.08 25.83
CA ARG A 76 -2.84 -12.75 26.21
C ARG A 76 -1.52 -12.48 25.48
N PRO A 77 -1.31 -11.26 24.95
CA PRO A 77 -0.05 -10.89 24.30
C PRO A 77 1.20 -11.19 25.14
N ASP A 78 1.09 -11.16 26.47
CA ASP A 78 2.17 -11.44 27.43
C ASP A 78 2.55 -12.93 27.55
N SER A 79 1.77 -13.85 26.98
CA SER A 79 2.01 -15.30 27.02
C SER A 79 3.07 -15.78 26.00
N PHE A 80 3.99 -14.92 25.62
CA PHE A 80 4.97 -15.20 24.54
C PHE A 80 5.82 -16.43 24.81
N ASP A 81 6.29 -16.64 26.05
CA ASP A 81 7.15 -17.78 26.38
C ASP A 81 6.45 -19.14 26.17
N GLU A 82 5.14 -19.20 26.38
CA GLU A 82 4.34 -20.42 26.13
C GLU A 82 4.13 -20.66 24.63
N VAL A 83 3.91 -19.59 23.86
CA VAL A 83 3.80 -19.65 22.39
C VAL A 83 5.13 -20.05 21.75
N ARG A 84 6.24 -19.53 22.28
CA ARG A 84 7.60 -19.85 21.85
C ARG A 84 7.95 -21.31 22.12
N LYS A 85 7.73 -21.80 23.35
CA LYS A 85 7.99 -23.20 23.73
C LYS A 85 7.18 -24.21 22.91
N SER A 86 6.05 -23.78 22.34
CA SER A 86 5.18 -24.64 21.52
C SER A 86 5.45 -24.57 20.02
N GLY A 87 6.48 -23.81 19.58
CA GLY A 87 6.84 -23.70 18.15
C GLY A 87 5.74 -23.08 17.28
N LEU A 88 4.78 -22.39 17.89
CA LEU A 88 3.60 -21.88 17.19
C LEU A 88 3.90 -20.61 16.37
N PHE A 89 4.97 -19.89 16.73
CA PHE A 89 5.33 -18.62 16.09
C PHE A 89 6.25 -18.84 14.91
N ARG A 90 5.72 -18.57 13.71
CA ARG A 90 6.40 -18.80 12.44
C ARG A 90 6.35 -17.56 11.57
N SER A 91 7.32 -17.42 10.68
CA SER A 91 7.34 -16.37 9.67
C SER A 91 7.81 -16.88 8.31
N SER A 92 7.55 -16.11 7.28
CA SER A 92 7.93 -16.37 5.90
C SER A 92 8.81 -15.23 5.38
N THR A 93 9.16 -15.27 4.10
CA THR A 93 9.90 -14.21 3.41
C THR A 93 9.04 -13.56 2.32
N PRO A 94 9.31 -12.30 1.95
CA PRO A 94 8.71 -11.65 0.79
C PRO A 94 8.89 -12.45 -0.49
N CYS A 95 10.05 -13.13 -0.65
CA CYS A 95 10.30 -13.99 -1.80
C CYS A 95 9.31 -15.15 -1.86
N HIS A 96 9.10 -15.85 -0.75
CA HIS A 96 8.14 -16.95 -0.68
C HIS A 96 6.69 -16.45 -0.83
N LEU A 97 6.35 -15.33 -0.19
CA LEU A 97 5.03 -14.68 -0.31
C LEU A 97 4.68 -14.29 -1.75
N LEU A 98 5.61 -13.62 -2.46
CA LEU A 98 5.37 -13.08 -3.80
C LEU A 98 5.50 -14.14 -4.90
N SER A 99 6.43 -15.09 -4.78
CA SER A 99 6.57 -16.20 -5.73
C SER A 99 5.36 -17.16 -5.72
N ARG A 100 4.67 -17.27 -4.58
CA ARG A 100 3.48 -18.12 -4.41
C ARG A 100 2.17 -17.32 -4.33
N PHE A 101 2.20 -16.05 -4.74
CA PHE A 101 1.12 -15.08 -4.57
C PHE A 101 -0.28 -15.62 -4.94
N ALA A 102 -0.40 -16.31 -6.07
CA ALA A 102 -1.67 -16.85 -6.56
C ALA A 102 -2.34 -17.85 -5.61
N ILE A 103 -1.54 -18.58 -4.82
CA ILE A 103 -2.01 -19.57 -3.84
C ILE A 103 -2.31 -18.89 -2.49
N VAL A 104 -1.56 -17.84 -2.13
CA VAL A 104 -1.68 -17.17 -0.82
C VAL A 104 -3.00 -16.42 -0.65
N PHE A 105 -3.45 -15.68 -1.67
CA PHE A 105 -4.64 -14.83 -1.55
C PHE A 105 -5.89 -15.43 -2.22
N GLN A 106 -6.01 -16.75 -2.18
CA GLN A 106 -6.95 -17.46 -3.05
C GLN A 106 -8.45 -17.17 -2.73
N ASP A 107 -9.19 -16.40 -3.57
CA ASP A 107 -10.65 -16.64 -3.79
C ASP A 107 -11.16 -16.88 -5.25
N THR A 108 -10.62 -16.32 -6.35
CA THR A 108 -11.16 -16.62 -7.71
C THR A 108 -10.13 -16.53 -8.87
N LEU A 109 -9.19 -17.48 -8.99
CA LEU A 109 -8.37 -17.56 -10.23
C LEU A 109 -9.22 -18.07 -11.41
N GLU A 110 -10.33 -18.73 -11.09
CA GLU A 110 -11.23 -19.36 -12.05
C GLU A 110 -12.11 -18.34 -12.79
N ALA A 111 -12.55 -17.26 -12.15
CA ALA A 111 -13.38 -16.25 -12.80
C ALA A 111 -12.66 -15.52 -13.95
N PHE A 112 -11.34 -15.33 -13.85
CA PHE A 112 -10.55 -14.64 -14.87
C PHE A 112 -10.02 -15.58 -15.96
N LEU A 113 -9.70 -16.85 -15.63
CA LEU A 113 -9.29 -17.85 -16.62
C LEU A 113 -10.47 -18.40 -17.44
N LEU A 114 -11.71 -18.29 -16.93
CA LEU A 114 -12.92 -18.62 -17.69
C LEU A 114 -13.26 -17.61 -18.81
N ALA A 115 -12.74 -16.38 -18.76
CA ALA A 115 -12.89 -15.40 -19.83
C ALA A 115 -11.93 -15.66 -21.02
N GLY A 116 -10.94 -16.56 -20.87
CA GLY A 116 -9.88 -16.82 -21.84
C GLY A 116 -9.93 -18.17 -22.55
N GLY A 117 -11.00 -18.97 -22.39
CA GLY A 117 -11.19 -20.21 -23.17
C GLY A 117 -10.19 -21.35 -22.92
N VAL A 118 -9.21 -21.19 -22.03
CA VAL A 118 -8.26 -22.24 -21.66
C VAL A 118 -8.86 -23.05 -20.51
N ARG A 119 -9.23 -24.29 -20.80
CA ARG A 119 -9.64 -25.32 -19.83
C ARG A 119 -8.52 -25.60 -18.81
N THR A 120 -8.31 -24.72 -17.83
CA THR A 120 -7.54 -25.09 -16.63
C THR A 120 -8.50 -25.77 -15.67
N ARG A 121 -8.36 -27.10 -15.56
CA ARG A 121 -9.05 -27.95 -14.59
C ARG A 121 -8.95 -27.30 -13.20
N PHE A 122 -10.10 -27.04 -12.58
CA PHE A 122 -10.21 -26.56 -11.20
C PHE A 122 -9.30 -27.42 -10.31
N PRO A 123 -8.39 -26.84 -9.50
CA PRO A 123 -7.57 -27.61 -8.60
C PRO A 123 -8.47 -28.37 -7.63
N THR A 124 -8.21 -29.66 -7.46
CA THR A 124 -8.94 -30.48 -6.48
C THR A 124 -8.69 -29.96 -5.07
N MET A 125 -9.66 -30.15 -4.17
CA MET A 125 -9.51 -29.77 -2.75
C MET A 125 -8.24 -30.38 -2.12
N GLN A 126 -7.84 -31.56 -2.56
CA GLN A 126 -6.60 -32.20 -2.10
C GLN A 126 -5.34 -31.44 -2.57
N GLN A 127 -5.32 -30.96 -3.81
CA GLN A 127 -4.23 -30.12 -4.32
C GLN A 127 -4.14 -28.79 -3.56
N VAL A 128 -5.27 -28.17 -3.22
CA VAL A 128 -5.30 -26.93 -2.42
C VAL A 128 -4.77 -27.18 -1.00
N LYS A 129 -5.16 -28.30 -0.38
CA LYS A 129 -4.64 -28.71 0.94
C LYS A 129 -3.13 -28.95 0.92
N LEU A 130 -2.64 -29.74 -0.03
CA LEU A 130 -1.21 -30.01 -0.20
C LEU A 130 -0.40 -28.74 -0.47
N ALA A 131 -0.94 -27.84 -1.29
CA ALA A 131 -0.32 -26.53 -1.53
C ALA A 131 -0.25 -25.72 -0.22
N SER A 132 -1.34 -25.66 0.54
CA SER A 132 -1.38 -24.94 1.83
C SER A 132 -0.40 -25.52 2.86
N GLU A 133 -0.25 -26.85 2.91
CA GLU A 133 0.74 -27.52 3.76
C GLU A 133 2.16 -27.22 3.30
N SER A 134 2.43 -27.25 1.99
CA SER A 134 3.74 -26.90 1.45
C SER A 134 4.13 -25.45 1.78
N LEU A 135 3.16 -24.53 1.74
CA LEU A 135 3.35 -23.14 2.11
C LEU A 135 3.66 -22.99 3.60
N PHE A 136 2.91 -23.69 4.45
CA PHE A 136 3.15 -23.69 5.89
C PHE A 136 4.53 -24.29 6.24
N ASN A 137 4.90 -25.41 5.64
CA ASN A 137 6.18 -26.08 5.89
C ASN A 137 7.39 -25.25 5.44
N ALA A 138 7.21 -24.36 4.46
CA ALA A 138 8.23 -23.43 4.01
C ALA A 138 8.34 -22.15 4.87
N SER A 139 7.41 -21.91 5.81
CA SER A 139 7.62 -20.93 6.89
C SER A 139 8.61 -21.48 7.92
N ALA A 140 9.31 -20.62 8.64
CA ALA A 140 10.29 -20.99 9.67
C ALA A 140 9.82 -20.54 11.05
N GLU A 141 10.17 -21.29 12.10
CA GLU A 141 9.95 -20.86 13.48
C GLU A 141 10.85 -19.67 13.82
N THR A 142 10.27 -18.64 14.43
CA THR A 142 10.99 -17.39 14.71
C THR A 142 10.58 -16.78 16.05
N ASP A 143 11.50 -16.07 16.69
CA ASP A 143 11.25 -15.39 17.98
C ASP A 143 10.66 -13.97 17.83
N ALA A 144 10.74 -13.41 16.62
CA ALA A 144 10.23 -12.09 16.25
C ALA A 144 9.93 -12.07 14.76
N VAL A 145 9.05 -11.14 14.35
CA VAL A 145 8.75 -10.88 12.93
C VAL A 145 8.93 -9.42 12.63
N ASP A 146 9.55 -9.09 11.50
CA ASP A 146 9.79 -7.71 11.11
C ASP A 146 8.49 -7.02 10.68
N ILE A 147 7.63 -7.71 9.94
CA ILE A 147 6.43 -7.14 9.35
C ILE A 147 5.24 -8.09 9.48
N PHE A 148 4.23 -7.68 10.25
CA PHE A 148 2.91 -8.31 10.26
C PHE A 148 2.06 -7.73 9.13
N ILE A 149 1.53 -8.56 8.23
CA ILE A 149 0.70 -8.11 7.12
C ILE A 149 -0.78 -8.30 7.48
N GLY A 150 -1.43 -7.20 7.89
CA GLY A 150 -2.87 -7.14 8.07
C GLY A 150 -3.57 -6.91 6.74
N HIS A 151 -4.60 -7.68 6.44
CA HIS A 151 -5.37 -7.51 5.21
C HIS A 151 -6.82 -8.01 5.34
N SER A 152 -7.71 -7.49 4.49
CA SER A 152 -9.04 -8.05 4.34
C SER A 152 -8.98 -9.26 3.40
N TRP A 153 -9.75 -10.32 3.69
CA TRP A 153 -9.82 -11.48 2.79
C TRP A 153 -10.56 -11.12 1.49
N GLY A 154 -11.61 -10.30 1.58
CA GLY A 154 -12.43 -9.87 0.43
C GLY A 154 -11.71 -8.99 -0.60
N ALA A 155 -10.61 -8.34 -0.23
CA ALA A 155 -9.86 -7.51 -1.18
C ALA A 155 -9.27 -8.32 -2.34
N GLY A 156 -9.28 -7.69 -3.52
CA GLY A 156 -8.74 -8.26 -4.76
C GLY A 156 -7.30 -8.72 -4.63
N ARG A 157 -6.99 -9.85 -5.28
CA ARG A 157 -5.65 -10.44 -5.24
C ARG A 157 -4.61 -9.53 -5.87
N TRP A 158 -4.80 -9.20 -7.14
CA TRP A 158 -3.81 -8.43 -7.89
C TRP A 158 -3.49 -7.09 -7.22
N SER A 159 -4.45 -6.45 -6.56
CA SER A 159 -4.16 -5.24 -5.80
C SER A 159 -3.27 -5.53 -4.58
N LYS A 160 -3.48 -6.61 -3.83
CA LYS A 160 -2.56 -7.06 -2.76
C LYS A 160 -1.17 -7.39 -3.30
N PHE A 161 -1.07 -8.12 -4.41
CA PHE A 161 0.21 -8.44 -5.05
C PHE A 161 0.97 -7.17 -5.41
N LEU A 162 0.32 -6.27 -6.15
CA LEU A 162 0.93 -5.04 -6.64
C LEU A 162 1.28 -4.12 -5.48
N ALA A 163 0.46 -4.07 -4.43
CA ALA A 163 0.78 -3.34 -3.19
C ALA A 163 2.03 -3.91 -2.51
N LEU A 164 2.15 -5.23 -2.38
CA LEU A 164 3.35 -5.85 -1.81
C LEU A 164 4.59 -5.66 -2.70
N CYS A 165 4.46 -5.77 -4.02
CA CYS A 165 5.53 -5.42 -4.97
C CYS A 165 5.93 -3.95 -4.83
N MET A 166 4.97 -3.04 -4.69
CA MET A 166 5.25 -1.63 -4.42
C MET A 166 5.98 -1.45 -3.08
N TYR A 167 5.56 -2.17 -2.04
CA TYR A 167 6.17 -2.07 -0.71
C TYR A 167 7.63 -2.56 -0.69
N PHE A 168 7.89 -3.75 -1.27
CA PHE A 168 9.20 -4.39 -1.22
C PHE A 168 10.15 -3.95 -2.35
N ASN A 169 9.65 -3.67 -3.55
CA ASN A 169 10.48 -3.55 -4.75
C ASN A 169 10.57 -2.12 -5.31
N LEU A 170 9.70 -1.18 -4.92
CA LEU A 170 9.64 0.16 -5.55
C LEU A 170 10.98 0.91 -5.48
N GLY A 171 11.65 0.87 -4.32
CA GLY A 171 12.95 1.55 -4.17
C GLY A 171 14.01 0.99 -5.11
N THR A 172 14.03 -0.33 -5.30
CA THR A 172 14.95 -1.00 -6.24
C THR A 172 14.55 -0.72 -7.69
N ALA A 173 13.25 -0.71 -8.00
CA ALA A 173 12.74 -0.37 -9.31
C ALA A 173 13.15 1.04 -9.77
N ILE A 174 13.05 2.03 -8.88
CA ILE A 174 13.50 3.40 -9.16
C ILE A 174 15.01 3.44 -9.40
N LYS A 175 15.82 2.78 -8.55
CA LYS A 175 17.27 2.73 -8.71
C LYS A 175 17.69 2.06 -10.03
N CYS A 176 17.05 0.95 -10.41
CA CYS A 176 17.31 0.27 -11.68
C CYS A 176 16.94 1.15 -12.88
N ALA A 177 15.80 1.84 -12.83
CA ALA A 177 15.39 2.77 -13.89
C ALA A 177 16.38 3.93 -14.03
N CYS A 178 16.68 4.64 -12.94
CA CYS A 178 17.63 5.76 -12.95
C CYS A 178 19.04 5.30 -13.37
N GLY A 179 19.51 4.16 -12.84
CA GLY A 179 20.82 3.61 -13.15
C GLY A 179 20.96 3.23 -14.63
N SER A 180 19.95 2.56 -15.21
CA SER A 180 19.94 2.23 -16.64
C SER A 180 19.89 3.47 -17.52
N TRP A 181 19.12 4.49 -17.15
CA TRP A 181 19.08 5.76 -17.87
C TRP A 181 20.43 6.47 -17.85
N LEU A 182 21.05 6.60 -16.67
CA LEU A 182 22.37 7.22 -16.50
C LEU A 182 23.46 6.47 -17.28
N LEU A 183 23.41 5.14 -17.27
CA LEU A 183 24.32 4.30 -18.05
C LEU A 183 24.18 4.56 -19.55
N VAL A 184 22.95 4.61 -20.07
CA VAL A 184 22.72 4.91 -21.50
C VAL A 184 23.21 6.30 -21.86
N VAL A 185 22.90 7.32 -21.06
CA VAL A 185 23.33 8.71 -21.32
C VAL A 185 24.86 8.80 -21.35
N THR A 186 25.54 8.21 -20.38
CA THR A 186 27.01 8.24 -20.29
C THR A 186 27.67 7.52 -21.47
N VAL A 187 27.15 6.37 -21.88
CA VAL A 187 27.63 5.62 -23.05
C VAL A 187 27.42 6.42 -24.35
N LEU A 188 26.24 7.01 -24.55
CA LEU A 188 25.95 7.79 -25.75
C LEU A 188 26.82 9.06 -25.84
N LEU A 189 26.99 9.77 -24.72
CA LEU A 189 27.86 10.95 -24.64
C LEU A 189 29.33 10.58 -24.86
N GLY A 190 29.79 9.45 -24.32
CA GLY A 190 31.16 8.97 -24.50
C GLY A 190 31.45 8.54 -25.94
N TRP A 191 30.45 8.01 -26.66
CA TRP A 191 30.61 7.55 -28.04
C TRP A 191 30.64 8.70 -29.06
N GLY A 192 29.78 9.71 -28.93
CA GLY A 192 29.68 10.76 -29.96
C GLY A 192 29.14 12.08 -29.45
N GLY A 193 29.40 12.40 -28.19
CA GLY A 193 29.10 13.70 -27.59
C GLY A 193 27.61 14.03 -27.57
N VAL A 194 27.33 15.33 -27.41
CA VAL A 194 25.95 15.84 -27.27
C VAL A 194 25.13 15.67 -28.56
N THR A 195 25.79 15.65 -29.72
CA THR A 195 25.15 15.55 -31.04
C THR A 195 24.42 14.22 -31.26
N ILE A 196 24.86 13.12 -30.63
CA ILE A 196 24.19 11.82 -30.75
C ILE A 196 22.81 11.80 -30.07
N LEU A 197 22.60 12.61 -29.03
CA LEU A 197 21.33 12.63 -28.29
C LEU A 197 20.15 13.12 -29.14
N GLY A 198 20.41 13.96 -30.15
CA GLY A 198 19.37 14.57 -31.00
C GLY A 198 19.18 13.96 -32.39
N GLY A 199 19.98 12.96 -32.80
CA GLY A 199 19.97 12.44 -34.18
C GLY A 199 19.99 10.93 -34.33
N SER A 200 20.10 10.16 -33.24
CA SER A 200 20.15 8.70 -33.30
C SER A 200 18.77 8.06 -33.15
N TYR A 201 18.40 7.18 -34.09
CA TYR A 201 17.19 6.35 -34.01
C TYR A 201 17.15 5.45 -32.76
N LEU A 202 18.31 5.15 -32.18
CA LEU A 202 18.45 4.33 -30.98
C LEU A 202 18.32 5.13 -29.68
N ALA A 203 18.51 6.45 -29.71
CA ALA A 203 18.48 7.27 -28.50
C ALA A 203 17.14 7.17 -27.78
N PHE A 204 16.02 7.29 -28.52
CA PHE A 204 14.69 7.23 -27.91
C PHE A 204 14.35 5.85 -27.30
N PRO A 205 14.49 4.71 -28.02
CA PRO A 205 14.27 3.39 -27.42
C PRO A 205 15.16 3.13 -26.20
N CYS A 206 16.44 3.54 -26.23
CA CYS A 206 17.37 3.28 -25.14
C CYS A 206 17.15 4.21 -23.94
N LEU A 207 16.76 5.47 -24.14
CA LEU A 207 16.53 6.42 -23.06
C LEU A 207 15.12 6.32 -22.45
N THR A 208 14.16 5.75 -23.18
CA THR A 208 12.77 5.64 -22.71
C THR A 208 12.41 4.20 -22.38
N TYR A 209 12.50 3.27 -23.34
CA TYR A 209 11.97 1.91 -23.17
C TYR A 209 12.85 1.06 -22.27
N LEU A 210 14.17 1.18 -22.35
CA LEU A 210 15.06 0.39 -21.49
C LEU A 210 14.87 0.74 -20.00
N PRO A 211 14.92 2.02 -19.56
CA PRO A 211 14.67 2.36 -18.16
C PRO A 211 13.30 1.97 -17.64
N ILE A 212 12.26 2.11 -18.47
CA ILE A 212 10.91 1.69 -18.10
C ILE A 212 10.84 0.16 -18.00
N SER A 213 11.48 -0.58 -18.90
CA SER A 213 11.56 -2.04 -18.82
C SER A 213 12.30 -2.49 -17.56
N CYS A 214 13.44 -1.86 -17.26
CA CYS A 214 14.18 -2.09 -16.02
C CYS A 214 13.33 -1.79 -14.78
N PHE A 215 12.53 -0.71 -14.81
CA PHE A 215 11.57 -0.39 -13.74
C PHE A 215 10.57 -1.53 -13.53
N PHE A 216 9.87 -1.99 -14.58
CA PHE A 216 8.85 -3.03 -14.45
C PHE A 216 9.43 -4.38 -14.04
N LEU A 217 10.58 -4.77 -14.59
CA LEU A 217 11.27 -6.00 -14.22
C LEU A 217 11.67 -5.97 -12.74
N ALA A 218 12.27 -4.89 -12.27
CA ALA A 218 12.63 -4.75 -10.86
C ALA A 218 11.39 -4.62 -9.97
N PHE A 219 10.35 -3.88 -10.37
CA PHE A 219 9.10 -3.76 -9.61
C PHE A 219 8.45 -5.12 -9.36
N LEU A 220 8.44 -5.99 -10.38
CA LEU A 220 7.81 -7.31 -10.28
C LEU A 220 8.72 -8.36 -9.63
N PHE A 221 10.05 -8.29 -9.80
CA PHE A 221 10.95 -9.41 -9.47
C PHE A 221 12.15 -9.06 -8.59
N ALA A 222 12.34 -7.80 -8.14
CA ALA A 222 13.51 -7.45 -7.32
C ALA A 222 13.63 -8.31 -6.05
N HIS A 223 12.51 -8.63 -5.40
CA HIS A 223 12.45 -9.52 -4.24
C HIS A 223 13.06 -10.93 -4.46
N GLN A 224 13.25 -11.37 -5.71
CA GLN A 224 13.89 -12.66 -6.02
C GLN A 224 15.42 -12.56 -6.08
N ILE A 225 15.93 -11.35 -6.33
CA ILE A 225 17.35 -11.08 -6.59
C ILE A 225 17.98 -10.42 -5.35
N MET A 226 17.20 -9.69 -4.58
CA MET A 226 17.67 -9.08 -3.34
C MET A 226 17.85 -10.17 -2.26
N GLY A 227 19.04 -10.18 -1.63
CA GLY A 227 19.43 -11.18 -0.64
C GLY A 227 18.61 -11.09 0.65
N GLU A 228 19.11 -10.33 1.64
CA GLU A 228 18.43 -10.22 2.92
C GLU A 228 17.06 -9.56 2.76
N THR A 229 16.01 -10.33 3.05
CA THR A 229 14.63 -9.86 3.03
C THR A 229 14.06 -9.92 4.46
N PRO A 230 13.23 -8.94 4.86
CA PRO A 230 12.63 -8.94 6.19
C PRO A 230 11.76 -10.17 6.39
N SER A 231 11.68 -10.67 7.61
CA SER A 231 10.69 -11.70 7.96
C SER A 231 9.28 -11.12 7.90
N VAL A 232 8.35 -11.86 7.29
CA VAL A 232 6.95 -11.45 7.13
C VAL A 232 6.00 -12.45 7.75
N TRP A 233 4.97 -11.96 8.43
CA TRP A 233 3.88 -12.77 8.95
C TRP A 233 2.63 -12.50 8.11
N VAL A 234 2.02 -13.57 7.61
CA VAL A 234 0.70 -13.54 6.98
C VAL A 234 -0.03 -14.83 7.35
N ASP A 235 -1.32 -14.71 7.68
CA ASP A 235 -2.16 -15.78 8.20
C ASP A 235 -2.09 -17.08 7.37
N LYS A 236 -2.24 -17.01 6.04
CA LYS A 236 -2.25 -18.18 5.15
C LYS A 236 -0.94 -18.95 5.15
N LEU A 237 0.20 -18.25 5.34
CA LEU A 237 1.54 -18.87 5.33
C LEU A 237 1.96 -19.35 6.72
N CYS A 238 1.58 -18.61 7.77
CA CYS A 238 2.11 -18.81 9.11
C CYS A 238 1.16 -19.58 10.03
N ILE A 239 -0.10 -19.78 9.62
CA ILE A 239 -1.08 -20.63 10.30
C ILE A 239 -1.32 -21.89 9.49
N HIS A 240 -1.26 -23.03 10.18
CA HIS A 240 -1.50 -24.33 9.60
C HIS A 240 -2.96 -24.43 9.11
N GLN A 241 -3.17 -24.61 7.81
CA GLN A 241 -4.51 -24.52 7.22
C GLN A 241 -5.30 -25.84 7.30
N THR A 242 -4.64 -27.00 7.40
CA THR A 242 -5.29 -28.32 7.24
C THR A 242 -5.55 -29.06 8.57
N ASN A 243 -4.67 -28.93 9.55
CA ASN A 243 -4.84 -29.43 10.92
C ASN A 243 -5.70 -28.46 11.76
N PRO A 244 -6.94 -28.83 12.14
CA PRO A 244 -7.86 -27.93 12.85
C PRO A 244 -7.39 -27.59 14.27
N ASP A 245 -6.79 -28.53 14.99
CA ASP A 245 -6.33 -28.31 16.37
C ASP A 245 -5.15 -27.35 16.42
N LEU A 246 -4.20 -27.53 15.49
CA LEU A 246 -3.05 -26.63 15.38
C LEU A 246 -3.48 -25.25 14.90
N LYS A 247 -4.40 -25.18 13.92
CA LYS A 247 -5.00 -23.93 13.46
C LYS A 247 -5.65 -23.18 14.62
N ALA A 248 -6.47 -23.84 15.43
CA ALA A 248 -7.15 -23.22 16.57
C ALA A 248 -6.14 -22.67 17.59
N LYS A 249 -5.08 -23.42 17.90
CA LYS A 249 -4.00 -22.97 18.81
C LYS A 249 -3.26 -21.74 18.27
N GLN A 250 -2.99 -21.70 16.96
CA GLN A 250 -2.29 -20.59 16.31
C GLN A 250 -3.17 -19.35 16.16
N VAL A 251 -4.45 -19.52 15.79
CA VAL A 251 -5.43 -18.44 15.75
C VAL A 251 -5.61 -17.82 17.14
N ALA A 252 -5.69 -18.64 18.19
CA ALA A 252 -5.74 -18.16 19.57
C ALA A 252 -4.49 -17.35 19.96
N ALA A 253 -3.34 -17.59 19.32
CA ALA A 253 -2.08 -16.89 19.58
C ALA A 253 -1.88 -15.63 18.72
N LEU A 254 -2.80 -15.27 17.83
CA LEU A 254 -2.69 -14.09 16.95
C LEU A 254 -2.31 -12.79 17.67
N PRO A 255 -2.93 -12.42 18.79
CA PRO A 255 -2.58 -11.20 19.52
C PRO A 255 -1.11 -11.17 19.97
N VAL A 256 -0.55 -12.34 20.31
CA VAL A 256 0.87 -12.48 20.67
C VAL A 256 1.75 -12.22 19.44
N PHE A 257 1.39 -12.77 18.28
CA PHE A 257 2.14 -12.56 17.04
C PHE A 257 2.18 -11.10 16.62
N VAL A 258 1.04 -10.41 16.72
CA VAL A 258 0.92 -8.98 16.43
C VAL A 258 1.77 -8.15 17.39
N ALA A 259 1.64 -8.37 18.70
CA ALA A 259 2.39 -7.62 19.71
C ALA A 259 3.92 -7.79 19.59
N ARG A 260 4.36 -8.94 19.09
CA ARG A 260 5.79 -9.27 18.87
C ARG A 260 6.33 -8.85 17.52
N SER A 261 5.49 -8.29 16.65
CA SER A 261 5.92 -7.82 15.33
C SER A 261 6.57 -6.44 15.44
N ARG A 262 7.67 -6.23 14.72
CA ARG A 262 8.41 -4.95 14.74
C ARG A 262 7.59 -3.83 14.11
N ARG A 263 6.79 -4.13 13.09
CA ARG A 263 5.89 -3.21 12.37
C ARG A 263 4.66 -3.97 11.85
N MET A 264 3.58 -3.23 11.60
CA MET A 264 2.36 -3.75 10.98
C MET A 264 2.12 -3.03 9.66
N LEU A 265 2.07 -3.79 8.56
CA LEU A 265 1.67 -3.32 7.23
C LEU A 265 0.20 -3.67 7.00
N ILE A 266 -0.64 -2.65 6.84
CA ILE A 266 -2.06 -2.80 6.53
C ILE A 266 -2.26 -2.65 5.03
N LEU A 267 -2.68 -3.73 4.37
CA LEU A 267 -3.16 -3.69 3.00
C LEU A 267 -4.62 -3.23 2.99
N TRP A 268 -4.82 -1.91 2.88
CA TRP A 268 -6.13 -1.30 3.09
C TRP A 268 -7.03 -1.36 1.85
N ASP A 269 -8.24 -1.87 2.06
CA ASP A 269 -9.42 -1.70 1.23
C ASP A 269 -10.55 -1.05 2.05
N ASP A 270 -11.66 -0.72 1.38
CA ASP A 270 -12.84 -0.13 2.00
C ASP A 270 -13.51 -1.03 3.05
N THR A 271 -13.25 -2.34 3.06
CA THR A 271 -13.80 -3.27 4.05
C THR A 271 -12.89 -3.50 5.27
N TYR A 272 -11.65 -3.04 5.25
CA TYR A 272 -10.65 -3.38 6.29
C TYR A 272 -11.12 -3.04 7.70
N PHE A 273 -11.50 -1.78 7.94
CA PHE A 273 -11.95 -1.29 9.25
C PHE A 273 -13.32 -1.81 9.67
N GLU A 274 -14.07 -2.40 8.75
CA GLU A 274 -15.34 -3.03 9.09
C GLU A 274 -15.13 -4.38 9.77
N ARG A 275 -13.95 -4.99 9.72
CA ARG A 275 -13.73 -6.37 10.19
C ARG A 275 -13.20 -6.41 11.62
N LEU A 276 -13.93 -7.08 12.51
CA LEU A 276 -13.62 -7.16 13.94
C LEU A 276 -12.21 -7.73 14.23
N TRP A 277 -11.81 -8.79 13.51
CA TRP A 277 -10.46 -9.38 13.64
C TRP A 277 -9.35 -8.40 13.23
N CYS A 278 -9.49 -7.71 12.09
CA CYS A 278 -8.52 -6.73 11.63
C CYS A 278 -8.37 -5.55 12.62
N ASN A 279 -9.48 -5.18 13.27
CA ASN A 279 -9.49 -4.14 14.28
C ASN A 279 -8.80 -4.59 15.58
N LEU A 280 -8.98 -5.85 16.00
CA LEU A 280 -8.25 -6.43 17.12
C LEU A 280 -6.74 -6.43 16.86
N GLU A 281 -6.31 -6.82 15.67
CA GLU A 281 -4.90 -6.81 15.27
C GLU A 281 -4.34 -5.39 15.33
N LEU A 282 -5.02 -4.43 14.71
CA LEU A 282 -4.60 -3.03 14.73
C LEU A 282 -4.53 -2.47 16.16
N ALA A 283 -5.53 -2.73 16.99
CA ALA A 283 -5.57 -2.33 18.39
C ALA A 283 -4.41 -2.93 19.19
N THR A 284 -4.13 -4.21 18.99
CA THR A 284 -3.01 -4.91 19.62
C THR A 284 -1.67 -4.29 19.20
N CYS A 285 -1.48 -4.04 17.90
CA CYS A 285 -0.26 -3.40 17.40
C CYS A 285 -0.09 -1.99 17.98
N ALA A 286 -1.14 -1.18 18.00
CA ALA A 286 -1.10 0.18 18.54
C ALA A 286 -0.76 0.20 20.03
N ARG A 287 -1.32 -0.73 20.83
CA ARG A 287 -1.10 -0.81 22.28
C ARG A 287 0.32 -1.22 22.66
N PHE A 288 0.84 -2.30 22.07
CA PHE A 288 2.19 -2.81 22.41
C PHE A 288 3.30 -2.13 21.62
N GLY A 289 2.94 -1.48 20.53
CA GLY A 289 3.86 -1.02 19.53
C GLY A 289 3.90 0.47 19.30
N GLY A 290 2.87 1.20 19.70
CA GLY A 290 2.65 2.57 19.27
C GLY A 290 2.08 2.65 17.85
N ALA A 291 1.36 3.74 17.58
CA ALA A 291 0.74 3.98 16.27
C ALA A 291 1.77 4.17 15.15
N GLU A 292 3.01 4.55 15.47
CA GLU A 292 4.12 4.73 14.54
C GLU A 292 4.64 3.42 13.91
N LYS A 293 4.30 2.27 14.49
CA LYS A 293 4.60 0.96 13.91
C LYS A 293 3.60 0.55 12.83
N VAL A 294 2.49 1.25 12.70
CA VAL A 294 1.42 0.94 11.75
C VAL A 294 1.66 1.70 10.44
N GLU A 295 1.84 0.96 9.35
CA GLU A 295 1.96 1.49 8.00
C GLU A 295 0.72 1.08 7.19
N VAL A 296 -0.08 2.05 6.76
CA VAL A 296 -1.26 1.79 5.92
C VAL A 296 -0.90 1.96 4.46
N LEU A 297 -1.06 0.89 3.68
CA LEU A 297 -0.83 0.86 2.24
C LEU A 297 -2.16 0.60 1.50
N PRO A 298 -2.75 1.65 0.89
CA PRO A 298 -3.97 1.50 0.13
C PRO A 298 -3.78 0.64 -1.12
N LEU A 299 -4.68 -0.32 -1.33
CA LEU A 299 -4.60 -1.28 -2.43
C LEU A 299 -4.77 -0.65 -3.84
N TRP A 300 -5.36 0.54 -3.93
CA TRP A 300 -5.49 1.28 -5.19
C TRP A 300 -4.19 1.98 -5.62
N LEU A 301 -3.21 2.13 -4.73
CA LEU A 301 -2.03 2.97 -4.98
C LEU A 301 -1.09 2.39 -6.04
N ALA A 302 -0.81 1.09 -5.98
CA ALA A 302 0.07 0.44 -6.94
C ALA A 302 -0.55 0.36 -8.34
N PRO A 303 -1.82 -0.07 -8.53
CA PRO A 303 -2.50 0.03 -9.82
C PRO A 303 -2.52 1.44 -10.40
N TRP A 304 -2.79 2.45 -9.56
CA TRP A 304 -2.76 3.87 -9.96
C TRP A 304 -1.38 4.27 -10.50
N LEU A 305 -0.30 3.91 -9.80
CA LEU A 305 1.07 4.22 -10.22
C LEU A 305 1.40 3.56 -11.56
N LEU A 306 1.15 2.25 -11.70
CA LEU A 306 1.52 1.50 -12.89
C LEU A 306 0.71 1.94 -14.11
N THR A 307 -0.60 2.17 -13.96
CA THR A 307 -1.44 2.69 -15.04
C THR A 307 -0.97 4.08 -15.47
N SER A 308 -0.59 4.95 -14.54
CA SER A 308 -0.04 6.29 -14.86
C SER A 308 1.25 6.19 -15.68
N VAL A 309 2.17 5.31 -15.29
CA VAL A 309 3.43 5.06 -16.03
C VAL A 309 3.16 4.49 -17.43
N LEU A 310 2.27 3.50 -17.54
CA LEU A 310 1.91 2.89 -18.82
C LEU A 310 1.19 3.87 -19.75
N SER A 311 0.29 4.70 -19.22
CA SER A 311 -0.35 5.76 -19.99
C SER A 311 0.68 6.71 -20.55
N GLN A 312 1.63 7.21 -19.74
CA GLN A 312 2.71 8.06 -20.25
C GLN A 312 3.52 7.37 -21.35
N LEU A 313 3.93 6.11 -21.14
CA LEU A 313 4.65 5.34 -22.15
C LEU A 313 3.86 5.19 -23.47
N PHE A 314 2.57 4.90 -23.38
CA PHE A 314 1.68 4.79 -24.54
C PHE A 314 1.63 6.10 -25.32
N PHE A 315 1.42 7.24 -24.66
CA PHE A 315 1.30 8.53 -25.33
C PHE A 315 2.62 8.99 -25.97
N VAL A 316 3.76 8.81 -25.29
CA VAL A 316 5.07 9.12 -25.89
C VAL A 316 5.34 8.22 -27.10
N THR A 317 4.93 6.95 -27.05
CA THR A 317 5.05 6.03 -28.19
C THR A 317 4.12 6.43 -29.34
N LEU A 318 2.87 6.79 -29.04
CA LEU A 318 1.89 7.26 -30.02
C LEU A 318 2.39 8.53 -30.72
N TRP A 319 2.93 9.49 -29.97
CA TRP A 319 3.55 10.69 -30.52
C TRP A 319 4.66 10.36 -31.53
N ARG A 320 5.54 9.43 -31.16
CA ARG A 320 6.62 8.96 -32.03
C ARG A 320 6.09 8.32 -33.32
N VAL A 321 5.03 7.50 -33.23
CA VAL A 321 4.40 6.87 -34.39
C VAL A 321 3.76 7.94 -35.29
N LEU A 322 3.07 8.91 -34.70
CA LEU A 322 2.47 10.02 -35.47
C LEU A 322 3.53 10.84 -36.20
N GLU A 323 4.70 11.09 -35.60
CA GLU A 323 5.82 11.76 -36.27
C GLU A 323 6.37 10.96 -37.45
N GLN A 324 6.33 9.62 -37.38
CA GLN A 324 6.73 8.77 -38.51
C GLN A 324 5.69 8.73 -39.63
N VAL A 325 4.40 8.74 -39.28
CA VAL A 325 3.29 8.70 -40.25
C VAL A 325 3.07 10.06 -40.91
N PHE A 326 3.25 11.15 -40.17
CA PHE A 326 3.08 12.53 -40.60
C PHE A 326 4.39 13.30 -40.40
N PRO A 327 5.38 13.17 -41.30
CA PRO A 327 6.67 13.83 -41.13
C PRO A 327 6.53 15.34 -40.94
N ASN A 328 7.28 15.90 -39.97
CA ASN A 328 7.29 17.33 -39.63
C ASN A 328 5.99 17.87 -39.04
N TRP A 329 4.99 17.04 -38.76
CA TRP A 329 3.77 17.55 -38.12
C TRP A 329 4.07 18.18 -36.76
N GLY A 330 4.95 17.58 -35.94
CA GLY A 330 5.36 18.13 -34.67
C GLY A 330 6.12 19.45 -34.82
N ALA A 331 6.98 19.54 -35.84
CA ALA A 331 7.71 20.76 -36.18
C ALA A 331 6.77 21.89 -36.64
N ALA A 332 5.77 21.59 -37.48
CA ALA A 332 4.79 22.56 -37.94
C ALA A 332 3.93 23.12 -36.80
N TRP A 333 3.54 22.27 -35.83
CA TRP A 333 2.88 22.71 -34.61
C TRP A 333 3.79 23.59 -33.74
N LEU A 334 5.06 23.21 -33.58
CA LEU A 334 6.02 23.99 -32.81
C LEU A 334 6.30 25.35 -33.46
N GLU A 335 6.43 25.42 -34.78
CA GLU A 335 6.61 26.65 -35.55
C GLU A 335 5.41 27.58 -35.36
N GLY A 336 4.18 27.08 -35.55
CA GLY A 336 2.97 27.86 -35.31
C GLY A 336 2.84 28.39 -33.88
N ILE A 337 3.20 27.60 -32.86
CA ILE A 337 3.24 28.05 -31.46
C ILE A 337 4.34 29.11 -31.26
N THR A 338 5.52 28.89 -31.83
CA THR A 338 6.68 29.80 -31.73
C THR A 338 6.38 31.16 -32.34
N ASP A 339 5.75 31.20 -33.50
CA ASP A 339 5.32 32.43 -34.14
C ASP A 339 4.29 33.18 -33.28
N HIS A 340 3.30 32.47 -32.75
CA HIS A 340 2.26 33.08 -31.91
C HIS A 340 2.82 33.66 -30.61
N VAL A 341 3.71 32.92 -29.95
CA VAL A 341 4.39 33.38 -28.73
C VAL A 341 5.36 34.53 -29.04
N GLY A 342 6.04 34.48 -30.18
CA GLY A 342 6.93 35.54 -30.66
C GLY A 342 6.21 36.87 -30.90
N MET A 343 5.00 36.82 -31.46
CA MET A 343 4.14 38.01 -31.61
C MET A 343 3.78 38.67 -30.26
N ILE A 344 3.66 37.87 -29.19
CA ILE A 344 3.27 38.37 -27.86
C ILE A 344 4.48 38.87 -27.06
N LEU A 345 5.62 38.16 -27.12
CA LEU A 345 6.78 38.39 -26.24
C LEU A 345 7.93 39.17 -26.88
N GLY A 346 7.87 39.44 -28.19
CA GLY A 346 8.90 40.19 -28.92
C GLY A 346 10.23 39.44 -29.07
N GLU A 347 11.33 40.16 -29.25
CA GLU A 347 12.65 39.63 -29.67
C GLU A 347 13.39 38.75 -28.64
N LYS A 348 12.75 38.36 -27.52
CA LYS A 348 13.37 37.50 -26.52
C LYS A 348 13.38 36.03 -26.96
N GLN A 349 14.22 35.71 -27.95
CA GLN A 349 14.28 34.40 -28.61
C GLN A 349 14.38 33.23 -27.63
N MET A 350 15.22 33.32 -26.60
CA MET A 350 15.35 32.25 -25.59
C MET A 350 14.07 32.05 -24.77
N LEU A 351 13.36 33.14 -24.44
CA LEU A 351 12.11 33.08 -23.69
C LEU A 351 10.97 32.51 -24.56
N VAL A 352 10.91 32.93 -25.82
CA VAL A 352 9.96 32.42 -26.81
C VAL A 352 10.14 30.92 -26.98
N VAL A 353 11.37 30.45 -27.27
CA VAL A 353 11.66 29.02 -27.43
C VAL A 353 11.31 28.21 -26.17
N ALA A 354 11.64 28.73 -24.98
CA ALA A 354 11.33 28.04 -23.72
C ALA A 354 9.82 27.91 -23.49
N ILE A 355 9.06 28.98 -23.71
CA ILE A 355 7.60 28.98 -23.53
C ILE A 355 6.92 28.11 -24.59
N SER A 356 7.31 28.22 -25.85
CA SER A 356 6.74 27.42 -26.93
C SER A 356 7.00 25.93 -26.75
N SER A 357 8.22 25.56 -26.32
CA SER A 357 8.55 24.17 -25.98
C SER A 357 7.73 23.66 -24.79
N GLY A 358 7.54 24.49 -23.76
CA GLY A 358 6.73 24.17 -22.60
C GLY A 358 5.23 24.02 -22.94
N MET A 359 4.68 24.92 -23.75
CA MET A 359 3.29 24.84 -24.23
C MET A 359 3.07 23.60 -25.09
N MET A 360 4.02 23.28 -25.98
CA MET A 360 3.99 22.04 -26.76
C MET A 360 3.93 20.82 -25.83
N LEU A 361 4.86 20.71 -24.87
CA LEU A 361 4.83 19.65 -23.85
C LEU A 361 3.49 19.56 -23.12
N CYS A 362 2.89 20.69 -22.72
CA CYS A 362 1.56 20.69 -22.08
C CYS A 362 0.46 20.16 -22.99
N ILE A 363 0.44 20.56 -24.26
CA ILE A 363 -0.53 20.08 -25.27
C ILE A 363 -0.35 18.58 -25.50
N LEU A 364 0.90 18.09 -25.59
CA LEU A 364 1.20 16.67 -25.75
C LEU A 364 0.79 15.83 -24.54
N ASN A 365 0.80 16.43 -23.35
CA ASN A 365 0.34 15.80 -22.12
C ASN A 365 -1.17 16.00 -21.87
N LEU A 366 -1.88 16.79 -22.66
CA LEU A 366 -3.32 17.01 -22.49
C LEU A 366 -4.13 15.71 -22.64
N PRO A 367 -3.84 14.81 -23.60
CA PRO A 367 -4.51 13.52 -23.66
C PRO A 367 -4.24 12.63 -22.43
N ILE A 368 -3.06 12.76 -21.79
CA ILE A 368 -2.73 12.08 -20.52
C ILE A 368 -3.58 12.63 -19.37
N SER A 369 -3.97 13.90 -19.42
CA SER A 369 -4.70 14.55 -18.34
C SER A 369 -6.05 13.90 -18.05
N VAL A 370 -6.74 13.35 -19.06
CA VAL A 370 -8.06 12.69 -18.91
C VAL A 370 -7.97 11.40 -18.07
N PRO A 371 -7.19 10.36 -18.46
CA PRO A 371 -7.04 9.16 -17.64
C PRO A 371 -6.42 9.49 -16.28
N CYS A 372 -5.45 10.41 -16.22
CA CYS A 372 -4.90 10.89 -14.95
C CYS A 372 -5.98 11.50 -14.07
N PHE A 373 -6.88 12.34 -14.61
CA PHE A 373 -7.97 12.97 -13.86
C PHE A 373 -8.88 11.91 -13.20
N PHE A 374 -9.35 10.92 -13.96
CA PHE A 374 -10.15 9.82 -13.38
C PHE A 374 -9.37 9.05 -12.32
N SER A 375 -8.12 8.72 -12.59
CA SER A 375 -7.22 8.03 -11.68
C SER A 375 -7.02 8.81 -10.37
N PHE A 376 -6.80 10.12 -10.45
CA PHE A 376 -6.69 11.02 -9.30
C PHE A 376 -8.00 11.18 -8.54
N ARG A 377 -9.14 11.26 -9.23
CA ARG A 377 -10.47 11.36 -8.60
C ARG A 377 -10.80 10.11 -7.79
N MET A 378 -10.53 8.92 -8.35
CA MET A 378 -10.68 7.65 -7.62
C MET A 378 -9.78 7.62 -6.39
N LYS A 379 -8.51 8.00 -6.54
CA LYS A 379 -7.57 8.16 -5.42
C LYS A 379 -8.11 9.08 -4.33
N LEU A 380 -8.58 10.27 -4.68
CA LEU A 380 -9.09 11.24 -3.71
C LEU A 380 -10.31 10.69 -2.97
N ARG A 381 -11.24 10.04 -3.67
CA ARG A 381 -12.43 9.43 -3.06
C ARG A 381 -12.05 8.30 -2.10
N SER A 382 -11.18 7.39 -2.52
CA SER A 382 -10.74 6.28 -1.66
C SER A 382 -9.90 6.77 -0.47
N HIS A 383 -9.11 7.82 -0.65
CA HIS A 383 -8.34 8.41 0.45
C HIS A 383 -9.24 9.15 1.45
N GLN A 384 -10.26 9.87 0.97
CA GLN A 384 -11.25 10.49 1.83
C GLN A 384 -11.99 9.42 2.64
N LEU A 385 -12.42 8.33 2.00
CA LEU A 385 -13.08 7.21 2.68
C LEU A 385 -12.18 6.60 3.77
N LEU A 386 -10.89 6.40 3.49
CA LEU A 386 -9.92 5.95 4.49
C LEU A 386 -9.92 6.87 5.73
N LEU A 387 -9.81 8.18 5.51
CA LEU A 387 -9.78 9.15 6.60
C LEU A 387 -11.10 9.21 7.37
N ASP A 388 -12.23 9.14 6.67
CA ASP A 388 -13.57 9.14 7.26
C ASP A 388 -13.78 7.88 8.10
N GLN A 389 -13.37 6.71 7.62
CA GLN A 389 -13.41 5.45 8.37
C GLN A 389 -12.55 5.50 9.62
N MET A 390 -11.32 6.05 9.51
CA MET A 390 -10.44 6.21 10.67
C MET A 390 -11.03 7.20 11.69
N ALA A 391 -11.70 8.27 11.23
CA ALA A 391 -12.31 9.27 12.09
C ALA A 391 -13.61 8.78 12.76
N ALA A 392 -14.45 8.04 12.04
CA ALA A 392 -15.75 7.56 12.50
C ALA A 392 -15.70 6.15 13.13
N PHE A 393 -14.50 5.59 13.29
CA PHE A 393 -14.31 4.22 13.75
C PHE A 393 -14.95 3.93 15.11
N ASP A 394 -15.66 2.80 15.22
CA ASP A 394 -16.20 2.24 16.47
C ASP A 394 -16.15 0.71 16.39
N VAL A 395 -15.39 0.08 17.31
CA VAL A 395 -15.20 -1.38 17.34
C VAL A 395 -16.52 -2.14 17.52
N ARG A 396 -17.53 -1.54 18.17
CA ARG A 396 -18.84 -2.16 18.41
C ARG A 396 -19.64 -2.32 17.11
N ASN A 397 -19.36 -1.49 16.12
CA ASN A 397 -20.03 -1.55 14.82
C ASN A 397 -19.30 -2.46 13.82
N ALA A 398 -18.16 -3.06 14.22
CA ALA A 398 -17.42 -3.96 13.36
C ALA A 398 -18.21 -5.24 13.06
N LYS A 399 -18.19 -5.64 11.78
CA LYS A 399 -18.71 -6.89 11.25
C LYS A 399 -17.82 -8.04 11.74
N CYS A 400 -18.48 -9.10 12.21
CA CYS A 400 -17.82 -10.34 12.60
C CYS A 400 -18.31 -11.46 11.69
N THR A 401 -17.40 -12.10 10.95
CA THR A 401 -17.75 -13.19 10.02
C THR A 401 -18.34 -14.39 10.78
N LEU A 402 -17.78 -14.71 11.95
CA LEU A 402 -18.27 -15.77 12.83
C LEU A 402 -18.85 -15.15 14.11
N PRO A 403 -20.17 -15.23 14.36
CA PRO A 403 -20.77 -14.63 15.55
C PRO A 403 -20.16 -15.13 16.87
N ALA A 404 -19.66 -16.37 16.90
CA ALA A 404 -19.01 -16.97 18.06
C ALA A 404 -17.71 -16.24 18.48
N ASP A 405 -16.98 -15.64 17.54
CA ASP A 405 -15.71 -14.97 17.81
C ASP A 405 -15.90 -13.59 18.47
N ARG A 406 -17.12 -13.02 18.34
CA ARG A 406 -17.39 -11.64 18.76
C ARG A 406 -17.13 -11.42 20.24
N GLY A 407 -17.68 -12.27 21.10
CA GLY A 407 -17.52 -12.17 22.57
C GLY A 407 -16.06 -12.22 23.01
N PRO A 408 -15.29 -13.25 22.63
CA PRO A 408 -13.86 -13.34 22.94
C PRO A 408 -13.03 -12.14 22.44
N ILE A 409 -13.28 -11.67 21.21
CA ILE A 409 -12.55 -10.52 20.66
C ILE A 409 -12.89 -9.22 21.39
N GLU A 410 -14.18 -8.92 21.58
CA GLU A 410 -14.60 -7.70 22.30
C GLU A 410 -14.09 -7.70 23.75
N GLN A 411 -14.06 -8.87 24.40
CA GLN A 411 -13.45 -9.02 25.71
C GLN A 411 -11.95 -8.71 25.67
N GLN A 412 -11.23 -9.22 24.67
CA GLN A 412 -9.80 -8.96 24.54
C GLN A 412 -9.50 -7.50 24.26
N VAL A 413 -10.23 -6.85 23.34
CA VAL A 413 -10.10 -5.40 23.10
C VAL A 413 -10.35 -4.63 24.40
N ARG A 414 -11.41 -4.98 25.14
CA ARG A 414 -11.69 -4.34 26.44
C ARG A 414 -10.54 -4.55 27.44
N GLU A 415 -9.97 -5.76 27.52
CA GLU A 415 -8.80 -6.03 28.38
C GLU A 415 -7.57 -5.21 27.96
N LEU A 416 -7.34 -5.00 26.66
CA LEU A 416 -6.20 -4.21 26.15
C LEU A 416 -6.23 -2.74 26.59
N PHE A 417 -7.43 -2.13 26.67
CA PHE A 417 -7.61 -0.71 26.97
C PHE A 417 -8.07 -0.42 28.40
N LYS A 418 -8.53 -1.42 29.17
CA LYS A 418 -8.78 -1.27 30.61
C LYS A 418 -7.57 -0.77 31.40
N ASP A 419 -6.37 -1.17 30.97
CA ASP A 419 -5.10 -0.77 31.61
C ASP A 419 -4.55 0.57 31.07
N GLY A 420 -5.26 1.23 30.14
CA GLY A 420 -4.89 2.54 29.60
C GLY A 420 -5.19 3.67 30.58
N ASP A 421 -6.35 3.61 31.24
CA ASP A 421 -6.77 4.59 32.26
C ASP A 421 -5.82 4.60 33.47
N VAL A 422 -5.20 3.47 33.81
CA VAL A 422 -4.29 3.36 34.96
C VAL A 422 -2.92 3.99 34.69
N LEU A 423 -2.43 3.94 33.44
CA LEU A 423 -1.13 4.51 33.08
C LEU A 423 -1.20 6.03 32.88
N GLU A 424 -2.29 6.56 32.31
CA GLU A 424 -2.51 8.02 32.24
C GLU A 424 -2.72 8.63 33.64
N ASP A 425 -3.43 7.94 34.55
CA ASP A 425 -3.58 8.38 35.95
C ASP A 425 -2.27 8.31 36.75
N GLN A 426 -1.37 7.38 36.43
CA GLN A 426 -0.06 7.28 37.08
C GLN A 426 0.94 8.31 36.55
N GLU A 427 0.94 8.64 35.25
CA GLU A 427 1.74 9.75 34.72
C GLU A 427 1.20 11.12 35.18
N ALA A 428 -0.12 11.28 35.32
CA ALA A 428 -0.75 12.49 35.86
C ALA A 428 -0.49 12.67 37.37
N LYS A 429 -0.39 11.58 38.14
CA LYS A 429 0.01 11.63 39.56
C LYS A 429 1.51 11.80 39.75
N ALA A 430 2.35 11.24 38.88
CA ALA A 430 3.81 11.38 38.94
C ALA A 430 4.29 12.79 38.52
N THR A 431 3.51 13.52 37.73
CA THR A 431 3.83 14.90 37.31
C THR A 431 3.28 15.98 38.25
N GLY A 432 2.48 15.60 39.26
CA GLY A 432 1.92 16.52 40.25
C GLY A 432 2.79 16.78 41.48
N ASP A 433 3.91 16.07 41.64
CA ASP A 433 4.66 16.02 42.90
C ASP A 433 6.19 16.00 42.68
N VAL A 434 6.72 16.97 41.94
CA VAL A 434 8.17 17.23 41.94
C VAL A 434 8.43 18.74 41.92
N ASP A 435 8.74 19.27 43.11
CA ASP A 435 9.30 20.59 43.32
C ASP A 435 10.60 20.80 42.53
N ALA A 436 10.80 22.06 42.13
CA ALA A 436 11.89 22.52 41.28
C ALA A 436 13.29 22.19 41.84
N GLY A 437 14.10 21.51 41.03
CA GLY A 437 15.53 21.31 41.31
C GLY A 437 16.24 20.50 40.22
N GLU A 438 16.99 21.19 39.39
CA GLU A 438 17.96 20.73 38.36
C GLU A 438 18.36 19.24 38.35
N ALA A 439 17.99 18.53 37.27
CA ALA A 439 18.86 17.54 36.62
C ALA A 439 18.41 17.34 35.17
N GLY A 440 19.34 17.56 34.23
CA GLY A 440 19.09 17.61 32.80
C GLY A 440 19.07 16.27 32.07
N SER A 441 18.53 16.35 30.86
CA SER A 441 18.75 15.48 29.70
C SER A 441 18.43 13.98 29.84
N PHE A 442 17.25 13.58 29.39
CA PHE A 442 17.03 12.53 28.37
C PHE A 442 15.52 12.29 28.32
N LEU A 443 14.81 12.98 27.42
CA LEU A 443 13.49 12.61 26.88
C LEU A 443 13.08 13.72 25.91
N GLY A 444 13.07 13.41 24.62
CA GLY A 444 12.64 14.33 23.58
C GLY A 444 11.17 14.70 23.77
N LYS A 445 10.88 16.00 23.80
CA LYS A 445 9.52 16.55 23.84
C LYS A 445 8.66 15.96 22.70
N PRO A 446 7.36 15.68 22.94
CA PRO A 446 6.48 15.15 21.91
C PRO A 446 6.30 16.20 20.80
N THR A 447 6.70 15.85 19.59
CA THR A 447 6.45 16.67 18.41
C THR A 447 4.95 16.68 18.08
N LYS A 448 4.43 17.86 17.74
CA LYS A 448 3.02 18.23 17.41
C LYS A 448 2.32 17.43 16.27
N HIS A 449 2.71 16.21 15.96
CA HIS A 449 2.17 15.43 14.83
C HIS A 449 1.19 14.31 15.21
N ASN A 450 0.71 14.25 16.47
CA ASN A 450 0.04 13.06 17.01
C ASN A 450 -1.50 13.11 17.14
N TYR A 451 -2.18 14.03 16.46
CA TYR A 451 -3.65 14.16 16.60
C TYR A 451 -4.45 12.95 16.09
N VAL A 452 -3.92 12.17 15.15
CA VAL A 452 -4.65 11.05 14.52
C VAL A 452 -4.53 9.76 15.34
N GLY A 453 -3.37 9.49 15.94
CA GLY A 453 -3.16 8.32 16.80
C GLY A 453 -3.94 8.42 18.11
N GLU A 454 -3.87 9.57 18.79
CA GLU A 454 -4.56 9.78 20.07
C GLU A 454 -6.10 9.78 19.93
N ALA A 455 -6.63 10.35 18.84
CA ALA A 455 -8.07 10.37 18.59
C ALA A 455 -8.63 8.97 18.25
N TRP A 456 -7.82 8.12 17.63
CA TRP A 456 -8.17 6.72 17.34
C TRP A 456 -8.13 5.88 18.62
N THR A 457 -7.06 5.96 19.41
CA THR A 457 -6.89 5.22 20.68
C THR A 457 -8.01 5.51 21.69
N ARG A 458 -8.53 6.74 21.76
CA ARG A 458 -9.65 7.08 22.67
C ARG A 458 -11.03 6.56 22.23
N ARG A 459 -11.17 6.11 20.98
CA ARG A 459 -12.44 5.63 20.41
C ARG A 459 -12.51 4.10 20.32
N VAL A 460 -11.37 3.42 20.42
CA VAL A 460 -11.28 1.98 20.72
C VAL A 460 -11.53 1.77 22.21
#